data_AF-A0A561UDT7-F1
#
_entry.id   AF-A0A561UDT7-F1
#
_cell.length_a   1.000
_cell.length_b   1.000
_cell.length_c   1.000
_cell.angle_alpha   90.00
_cell.angle_beta   90.00
_cell.angle_gamma   90.00
#
_symmetry.space_group_name_H-M   'P 1'
#
loop_
_entity.id
_entity.type
_entity.pdbx_description
1 polymer ?
#
loop_
_entity_poly.entity_id
_entity_poly.type
_entity_poly.pdbx_seq_one_letter_code
_entity_poly.pdbx_strand_id
1 'polypeptide(L)'
;MHTTAYPVFTVPELLGCGLTDGRAILTGTITGIMQRTNRAGAQYALLDLTDGDGHHALVWVFPRFWNALPDRALVTIGTDVAVVGVISGFGFQTELIGQHITLAPTR
;
A
#
# COMPACT_ATOMS: atom_id res chain seq x y z
N MET A 1 -2.90 26.67 -1.78
CA MET A 1 -2.58 25.23 -1.89
C MET A 1 -3.31 24.51 -0.77
N HIS A 2 -4.43 23.85 -1.05
CA HIS A 2 -5.05 22.94 -0.07
C HIS A 2 -4.24 21.65 -0.10
N THR A 3 -3.24 21.52 0.78
CA THR A 3 -2.69 20.21 1.12
C THR A 3 -3.74 19.51 1.96
N THR A 4 -4.67 18.81 1.32
CA THR A 4 -5.54 17.88 2.03
C THR A 4 -4.63 16.78 2.55
N ALA A 5 -4.22 16.88 3.80
CA ALA A 5 -3.52 15.80 4.48
C ALA A 5 -4.47 14.59 4.51
N TYR A 6 -4.09 13.51 3.84
CA TYR A 6 -4.84 12.27 3.91
C TYR A 6 -4.68 11.67 5.31
N PRO A 7 -5.73 11.03 5.86
CA PRO A 7 -5.60 10.30 7.12
C PRO A 7 -4.50 9.24 7.01
N VAL A 8 -3.68 9.16 8.06
CA VAL A 8 -2.64 8.14 8.22
C VAL A 8 -3.22 7.00 9.03
N PHE A 9 -3.05 5.77 8.52
CA PHE A 9 -3.52 4.53 9.12
C PHE A 9 -2.34 3.60 9.37
N THR A 10 -2.36 2.95 10.53
CA THR A 10 -1.69 1.66 10.75
C THR A 10 -2.46 0.53 10.06
N VAL A 11 -1.85 -0.65 9.96
CA VAL A 11 -2.49 -1.84 9.40
C VAL A 11 -3.83 -2.18 10.08
N PRO A 12 -3.92 -2.33 11.42
CA PRO A 12 -5.18 -2.68 12.07
C PRO A 12 -6.24 -1.58 11.93
N GLU A 13 -5.85 -0.30 11.95
CA GLU A 13 -6.79 0.80 11.76
C GLU A 13 -7.41 0.77 10.37
N LEU A 14 -6.62 0.50 9.31
CA LEU A 14 -7.15 0.40 7.95
C LEU A 14 -8.12 -0.78 7.83
N LEU A 15 -7.74 -1.96 8.35
CA LEU A 15 -8.58 -3.15 8.27
C LEU A 15 -9.90 -3.00 9.07
N GLY A 16 -9.87 -2.23 10.16
CA GLY A 16 -11.02 -1.99 11.04
C GLY A 16 -11.84 -0.74 10.70
N CYS A 17 -11.43 0.10 9.74
CA CYS A 17 -12.06 1.42 9.54
C CYS A 17 -13.48 1.35 8.97
N GLY A 18 -13.87 0.23 8.34
CA GLY A 18 -15.17 0.04 7.70
C GLY A 18 -15.39 0.93 6.46
N LEU A 19 -14.37 1.67 6.02
CA LEU A 19 -14.43 2.48 4.81
C LEU A 19 -14.29 1.58 3.57
N THR A 20 -15.06 1.92 2.54
CA THR A 20 -15.04 1.26 1.23
C THR A 20 -14.52 2.17 0.12
N ASP A 21 -14.33 3.46 0.42
CA ASP A 21 -13.78 4.48 -0.44
C ASP A 21 -12.99 5.53 0.37
N GLY A 22 -12.35 6.46 -0.34
CA GLY A 22 -11.54 7.53 0.26
C GLY A 22 -10.04 7.39 -0.01
N ARG A 23 -9.26 8.38 0.44
CA ARG A 23 -7.79 8.38 0.33
C ARG A 23 -7.16 8.25 1.70
N ALA A 24 -6.07 7.50 1.78
CA ALA A 24 -5.35 7.23 3.00
C ALA A 24 -3.84 7.11 2.76
N ILE A 25 -3.08 7.25 3.84
CA ILE A 25 -1.68 6.86 3.92
C ILE A 25 -1.62 5.63 4.82
N LEU A 26 -1.14 4.50 4.32
CA LEU A 26 -0.89 3.31 5.13
C LEU A 26 0.60 3.20 5.40
N THR A 27 1.00 3.07 6.67
CA THR A 27 2.39 2.81 7.06
C THR A 27 2.59 1.37 7.49
N GLY A 28 3.71 0.76 7.12
CA GLY A 28 4.09 -0.58 7.58
C GLY A 28 5.40 -1.06 6.97
N THR A 29 5.87 -2.21 7.45
CA THR A 29 7.07 -2.89 6.94
C THR A 29 6.67 -3.89 5.87
N ILE A 30 7.37 -3.92 4.73
CA ILE A 30 7.12 -4.89 3.67
C ILE A 30 7.56 -6.29 4.12
N THR A 31 6.64 -7.24 4.18
CA THR A 31 6.92 -8.67 4.44
C THR A 31 6.87 -9.52 3.19
N GLY A 32 6.20 -9.05 2.14
CA GLY A 32 6.08 -9.78 0.89
C GLY A 32 5.89 -8.88 -0.32
N ILE A 33 6.46 -9.28 -1.45
CA ILE A 33 6.26 -8.62 -2.76
C ILE A 33 5.89 -9.70 -3.76
N MET A 34 4.66 -9.64 -4.26
CA MET A 34 4.16 -10.57 -5.27
C MET A 34 3.94 -9.83 -6.57
N GLN A 35 4.74 -10.15 -7.59
CA GLN A 35 4.46 -9.70 -8.94
C GLN A 35 3.41 -10.61 -9.59
N ARG A 36 2.47 -9.99 -10.27
CA ARG A 36 1.35 -10.65 -10.94
C ARG A 36 1.12 -10.01 -12.30
N THR A 37 0.55 -10.77 -13.20
CA THR A 37 0.14 -10.29 -14.52
C THR A 37 -1.37 -10.45 -14.61
N ASN A 38 -2.08 -9.38 -14.97
CA ASN A 38 -3.52 -9.46 -15.16
C ASN A 38 -3.86 -10.10 -16.53
N ARG A 39 -5.15 -10.36 -16.78
CA ARG A 39 -5.62 -10.98 -18.04
C ARG A 39 -5.27 -10.17 -19.30
N ALA A 40 -5.06 -8.85 -19.16
CA ALA A 40 -4.66 -7.97 -20.25
C ALA A 40 -3.12 -7.94 -20.46
N GLY A 41 -2.35 -8.79 -19.75
CA GLY A 41 -0.89 -8.84 -19.85
C GLY A 41 -0.17 -7.75 -19.06
N ALA A 42 -0.88 -6.93 -18.29
CA ALA A 42 -0.28 -5.84 -17.53
C ALA A 42 0.21 -6.32 -16.16
N GLN A 43 1.47 -6.03 -15.83
CA GLN A 43 2.10 -6.42 -14.57
C GLN A 43 1.73 -5.48 -13.44
N TYR A 44 1.30 -6.01 -12.30
CA TYR A 44 1.07 -5.27 -11.06
C TYR A 44 1.83 -5.94 -9.90
N ALA A 45 2.04 -5.18 -8.82
CA ALA A 45 2.59 -5.70 -7.58
C ALA A 45 1.49 -5.76 -6.51
N LEU A 46 1.57 -6.78 -5.66
CA LEU A 46 0.83 -6.88 -4.42
C LEU A 46 1.86 -6.86 -3.30
N LEU A 47 1.83 -5.83 -2.47
CA LEU A 47 2.71 -5.69 -1.32
C LEU A 47 1.97 -6.17 -0.07
N ASP A 48 2.60 -7.03 0.69
CA ASP A 48 2.15 -7.40 2.03
C ASP A 48 2.89 -6.53 3.04
N LEU A 49 2.13 -5.74 3.81
CA LEU A 49 2.64 -4.84 4.83
C LEU A 49 2.21 -5.31 6.22
N THR A 50 3.14 -5.29 7.16
CA THR A 50 2.89 -5.56 8.59
C THR A 50 3.12 -4.32 9.45
N ASP A 51 2.46 -4.27 10.60
CA ASP A 51 2.74 -3.32 11.68
C ASP A 51 3.80 -3.83 12.69
N GLY A 52 4.26 -5.08 12.55
CA GLY A 52 5.20 -5.72 13.46
C GLY A 52 4.54 -6.49 14.62
N ASP A 53 3.24 -6.28 14.86
CA ASP A 53 2.45 -6.97 15.89
C ASP A 53 1.66 -8.17 15.32
N GLY A 54 1.93 -8.53 14.06
CA GLY A 54 1.33 -9.67 13.38
C GLY A 54 0.06 -9.36 12.59
N HIS A 55 -0.32 -8.08 12.47
CA HIS A 55 -1.36 -7.68 11.53
C HIS A 55 -0.76 -7.50 10.13
N HIS A 56 -1.55 -7.81 9.10
CA HIS A 56 -1.12 -7.75 7.71
C HIS A 56 -2.18 -7.09 6.82
N ALA A 57 -1.76 -6.18 5.95
CA ALA A 57 -2.59 -5.59 4.91
C ALA A 57 -1.96 -5.75 3.53
N LEU A 58 -2.79 -6.13 2.56
CA LEU A 58 -2.39 -6.21 1.17
C LEU A 58 -2.62 -4.87 0.46
N VAL A 59 -1.59 -4.42 -0.24
CA VAL A 59 -1.60 -3.18 -1.02
C VAL A 59 -1.41 -3.50 -2.50
N TRP A 60 -2.40 -3.13 -3.30
CA TRP A 60 -2.37 -3.30 -4.75
C TRP A 60 -1.67 -2.12 -5.42
N VAL A 61 -0.62 -2.38 -6.18
CA VAL A 61 0.12 -1.34 -6.91
C VAL A 61 0.08 -1.64 -8.40
N PHE A 62 -0.83 -0.97 -9.11
CA PHE A 62 -1.04 -1.15 -10.55
C PHE A 62 0.17 -0.70 -11.39
N PRO A 63 0.34 -1.23 -12.63
CA PRO A 63 1.53 -1.02 -13.45
C PRO A 63 1.94 0.44 -13.59
N ARG A 64 0.97 1.34 -13.80
CA ARG A 64 1.24 2.78 -13.98
C ARG A 64 1.89 3.42 -12.75
N PHE A 65 1.59 2.91 -11.55
CA PHE A 65 2.17 3.41 -10.31
C PHE A 65 3.48 2.68 -10.00
N TRP A 66 3.47 1.34 -10.11
CA TRP A 66 4.65 0.51 -9.85
C TRP A 66 5.85 0.89 -10.73
N ASN A 67 5.61 1.14 -12.02
CA ASN A 67 6.65 1.52 -12.97
C ASN A 67 7.08 2.99 -12.84
N ALA A 68 6.29 3.83 -12.16
CA ALA A 68 6.59 5.24 -11.95
C ALA A 68 7.31 5.51 -10.61
N LEU A 69 7.57 4.47 -9.80
CA LEU A 69 8.30 4.60 -8.54
C LEU A 69 9.78 4.91 -8.81
N PRO A 70 10.29 6.10 -8.44
CA PRO A 70 11.69 6.47 -8.69
C PRO A 70 12.66 5.54 -7.96
N ASP A 71 12.30 5.15 -6.73
CA ASP A 71 13.13 4.32 -5.85
C ASP A 71 12.65 2.87 -5.78
N ARG A 72 12.07 2.35 -6.87
CA ARG A 72 11.50 0.99 -6.91
C ARG A 72 12.47 -0.09 -6.45
N ALA A 73 13.76 0.07 -6.73
CA ALA A 73 14.78 -0.89 -6.32
C ALA A 73 14.97 -1.01 -4.80
N LEU A 74 14.53 0.01 -4.04
CA LEU A 74 14.59 0.04 -2.57
C LEU A 74 13.31 -0.49 -1.90
N VAL A 75 12.25 -0.72 -2.68
CA VAL A 75 11.01 -1.35 -2.23
C VAL A 75 11.27 -2.86 -2.16
N THR A 76 11.83 -3.30 -1.04
CA THR A 76 12.22 -4.69 -0.76
C THR A 76 11.62 -5.18 0.54
N ILE A 77 11.64 -6.49 0.77
CA ILE A 77 11.22 -7.08 2.05
C ILE A 77 12.11 -6.53 3.18
N GLY A 78 11.50 -6.17 4.30
CA GLY A 78 12.13 -5.53 5.46
C GLY A 78 12.16 -4.01 5.41
N THR A 79 11.72 -3.38 4.32
CA THR A 79 11.70 -1.93 4.18
C THR A 79 10.43 -1.34 4.80
N ASP A 80 10.59 -0.33 5.65
CA ASP A 80 9.48 0.47 6.16
C ASP A 80 9.03 1.50 5.11
N VAL A 81 7.72 1.54 4.86
CA VAL A 81 7.14 2.40 3.83
C VAL A 81 5.88 3.11 4.34
N ALA A 82 5.62 4.26 3.72
CA ALA A 82 4.32 4.93 3.73
C ALA A 82 3.73 4.86 2.31
N VAL A 83 2.54 4.29 2.19
CA VAL A 83 1.82 4.16 0.91
C VAL A 83 0.65 5.12 0.90
N VAL A 84 0.66 6.08 -0.03
CA VAL A 84 -0.52 6.88 -0.35
C VAL A 84 -1.37 6.11 -1.35
N GLY A 85 -2.64 5.91 -1.04
CA GLY A 85 -3.54 5.15 -1.88
C GLY A 85 -5.01 5.50 -1.73
N VAL A 86 -5.83 4.78 -2.49
CA VAL A 86 -7.29 4.83 -2.43
C VAL A 86 -7.77 3.58 -1.70
N ILE A 87 -8.63 3.76 -0.70
CA ILE A 87 -9.29 2.67 -0.01
C ILE A 87 -10.28 2.02 -0.97
N SER A 88 -10.29 0.69 -0.98
CA SER A 88 -11.21 -0.10 -1.76
C SER A 88 -11.78 -1.21 -0.90
N GLY A 89 -13.11 -1.33 -0.84
CA GLY A 89 -13.76 -2.52 -0.29
C GLY A 89 -13.85 -3.61 -1.37
N PHE A 90 -13.11 -4.71 -1.22
CA PHE A 90 -13.23 -5.87 -2.11
C PHE A 90 -13.53 -7.12 -1.28
N GLY A 91 -14.62 -7.82 -1.61
CA GLY A 91 -14.91 -9.14 -1.03
C GLY A 91 -14.89 -9.20 0.51
N PHE A 92 -15.47 -8.20 1.18
CA PHE A 92 -15.54 -8.04 2.64
C PHE A 92 -14.25 -7.63 3.36
N GLN A 93 -13.18 -7.30 2.62
CA GLN A 93 -11.95 -6.75 3.20
C GLN A 93 -11.68 -5.33 2.69
N THR A 94 -11.21 -4.48 3.60
CA THR A 94 -10.71 -3.15 3.26
C THR A 94 -9.27 -3.29 2.78
N GLU A 95 -9.02 -2.86 1.55
CA GLU A 95 -7.71 -2.90 0.91
C GLU A 95 -7.27 -1.48 0.50
N LEU A 96 -5.98 -1.34 0.19
CA LEU A 96 -5.44 -0.08 -0.35
C LEU A 96 -4.92 -0.29 -1.78
N ILE A 97 -5.38 0.56 -2.70
CA ILE A 97 -4.78 0.71 -4.02
C ILE A 97 -3.70 1.78 -3.93
N GLY A 98 -2.44 1.35 -3.83
CA GLY A 98 -1.26 2.21 -3.74
C GLY A 98 -1.01 3.00 -5.02
N GLN A 99 -0.76 4.30 -4.85
CA GLN A 99 -0.48 5.24 -5.94
C GLN A 99 0.91 5.88 -5.81
N HIS A 100 1.35 6.11 -4.57
CA HIS A 100 2.69 6.57 -4.25
C HIS A 100 3.24 5.79 -3.06
N ILE A 101 4.52 5.46 -3.12
CA ILE A 101 5.24 4.79 -2.02
C ILE A 101 6.39 5.70 -1.65
N THR A 102 6.52 6.01 -0.37
CA THR A 102 7.65 6.73 0.20
C THR A 102 8.33 5.82 1.21
N LEU A 103 9.66 5.76 1.15
CA LEU A 103 10.43 5.07 2.18
C LEU A 103 10.26 5.84 3.49
N ALA A 104 9.86 5.16 4.55
CA ALA A 104 9.92 5.77 5.87
C ALA A 104 11.41 5.95 6.23
N PRO A 105 11.80 7.04 6.92
CA PRO A 105 13.15 7.16 7.43
C PRO A 105 13.44 5.95 8.32
N THR A 106 14.52 5.22 8.01
CA THR A 106 15.03 4.13 8.85
C THR A 106 15.26 4.67 10.25
N ARG A 107 14.61 4.06 11.25
CA ARG A 107 14.83 4.38 12.67
C ARG A 107 16.25 4.04 13.11
#